data_AF-A0A2A6P0B8-F1
#
_entry.id   AF-A0A2A6P0B8-F1
#
_cell.length_a   1.000
_cell.length_b   1.000
_cell.length_c   1.000
_cell.angle_alpha   90.00
_cell.angle_beta   90.00
_cell.angle_gamma   90.00
#
_symmetry.space_group_name_H-M   'P 1'
#
loop_
_entity.id
_entity.type
_entity.pdbx_description
1 polymer ?
#
loop_
_entity_poly.entity_id
_entity_poly.type
_entity_poly.pdbx_seq_one_letter_code
_entity_poly.pdbx_strand_id
1 'polypeptide(L)'
;MARENLPDSMRFIMKWEGGFVDDPDDRGGRTNKGITQEVYNSWRSRIGQPPHDVKHIGDEEVQAIYDGNYWTPAGCDLLRRKLDLAQFDTAVNMGTDRAIRILQEAVGARIDGQFGPATKTACDACDLGMTLVHYTQVREGLYKRFAQAPGQSKFLRGWMNRLNDLRREIGLPGLESIPEGPDFGDMPYIARVPDLPEGAPLERWD
;
A
#
# COMPACT_ATOMS: atom_id res chain seq x y z
N MET A 1 -8.98 16.46 -9.40
CA MET A 1 -9.56 15.10 -9.55
C MET A 1 -8.48 14.08 -9.22
N ALA A 2 -8.78 12.91 -8.65
CA ALA A 2 -7.80 12.11 -7.89
C ALA A 2 -6.53 11.65 -8.67
N ARG A 3 -6.52 11.62 -10.02
CA ARG A 3 -5.27 11.47 -10.80
C ARG A 3 -4.19 12.52 -10.48
N GLU A 4 -4.58 13.71 -10.06
CA GLU A 4 -3.64 14.78 -9.67
C GLU A 4 -2.95 14.50 -8.33
N ASN A 5 -3.49 13.59 -7.51
CA ASN A 5 -2.96 13.29 -6.17
C ASN A 5 -1.89 12.21 -6.18
N LEU A 6 -1.73 11.44 -7.26
CA LEU A 6 -0.75 10.35 -7.33
C LEU A 6 0.67 10.83 -6.99
N PRO A 7 1.21 11.94 -7.51
CA PRO A 7 2.53 12.44 -7.11
C PRO A 7 2.66 12.71 -5.61
N ASP A 8 1.62 13.26 -4.98
CA ASP A 8 1.60 13.54 -3.55
C ASP A 8 1.61 12.25 -2.73
N SER A 9 0.78 11.28 -3.10
CA SER A 9 0.72 10.00 -2.41
C SER A 9 1.97 9.16 -2.63
N MET A 10 2.60 9.26 -3.81
CA MET A 10 3.90 8.65 -4.09
C MET A 10 4.98 9.20 -3.15
N ARG A 11 5.01 10.51 -2.88
CA ARG A 11 5.96 11.08 -1.91
C ARG A 11 5.79 10.52 -0.51
N PHE A 12 4.57 10.21 -0.09
CA PHE A 12 4.33 9.53 1.18
C PHE A 12 4.89 8.09 1.16
N ILE A 13 4.53 7.31 0.14
CA ILE A 13 4.90 5.89 0.04
C ILE A 13 6.41 5.69 -0.10
N MET A 14 7.10 6.55 -0.85
CA MET A 14 8.55 6.45 -1.06
C MET A 14 9.37 6.62 0.21
N LYS A 15 8.81 7.22 1.28
CA LYS A 15 9.44 7.22 2.60
C LYS A 15 9.57 5.80 3.15
N TRP A 16 8.64 4.91 2.81
CA TRP A 16 8.49 3.58 3.39
C TRP A 16 9.01 2.44 2.50
N GLU A 17 9.04 2.63 1.18
CA GLU A 17 9.52 1.61 0.22
C GLU A 17 11.05 1.55 0.06
N GLY A 18 11.79 2.38 0.80
CA GLY A 18 13.26 2.36 0.84
C GLY A 18 13.95 2.89 -0.42
N GLY A 19 15.26 2.68 -0.50
CA GLY A 19 16.12 3.07 -1.63
C GLY A 19 16.47 1.88 -2.55
N PHE A 20 17.51 2.05 -3.38
CA PHE A 20 18.08 0.93 -4.14
C PHE A 20 18.71 -0.10 -3.20
N VAL A 21 18.33 -1.38 -3.38
CA VAL A 21 18.91 -2.52 -2.66
C VAL A 21 19.40 -3.53 -3.70
N ASP A 22 20.68 -3.87 -3.59
CA ASP A 22 21.37 -4.88 -4.39
C ASP A 22 22.03 -5.85 -3.42
N ASP A 23 21.21 -6.76 -2.88
CA ASP A 23 21.67 -7.79 -1.95
C ASP A 23 21.89 -9.09 -2.74
N PRO A 24 23.12 -9.63 -2.79
CA PRO A 24 23.43 -10.85 -3.53
C PRO A 24 22.71 -12.10 -3.01
N ASP A 25 22.16 -12.08 -1.79
CA ASP A 25 21.34 -13.16 -1.21
C ASP A 25 19.83 -12.96 -1.46
N ASP A 26 19.42 -11.83 -2.06
CA ASP A 26 18.01 -11.54 -2.35
C ASP A 26 17.50 -12.32 -3.57
N ARG A 27 16.59 -13.27 -3.30
CA ARG A 27 15.91 -14.06 -4.33
C ARG A 27 15.00 -13.22 -5.24
N GLY A 28 14.57 -12.04 -4.79
CA GLY A 28 13.78 -11.08 -5.58
C GLY A 28 14.61 -10.29 -6.60
N GLY A 29 15.94 -10.39 -6.52
CA GLY A 29 16.88 -9.66 -7.36
C GLY A 29 16.91 -8.15 -7.07
N ARG A 30 17.74 -7.44 -7.83
CA ARG A 30 17.93 -5.98 -7.70
C ARG A 30 16.60 -5.26 -7.63
N THR A 31 16.46 -4.40 -6.62
CA THR A 31 15.24 -3.63 -6.36
C THR A 31 15.56 -2.15 -6.25
N ASN A 32 14.76 -1.30 -6.90
CA ASN A 32 14.86 0.15 -6.76
C ASN A 32 13.47 0.74 -6.52
N LYS A 33 13.31 1.59 -5.50
CA LYS A 33 12.02 2.22 -5.17
C LYS A 33 10.87 1.20 -5.02
N GLY A 34 11.17 0.04 -4.43
CA GLY A 34 10.22 -1.07 -4.26
C GLY A 34 9.83 -1.81 -5.55
N ILE A 35 10.54 -1.60 -6.66
CA ILE A 35 10.32 -2.29 -7.94
C ILE A 35 11.49 -3.24 -8.21
N THR A 36 11.20 -4.52 -8.38
CA THR A 36 12.21 -5.53 -8.74
C THR A 36 12.56 -5.45 -10.22
N GLN A 37 13.73 -5.96 -10.59
CA GLN A 37 14.14 -6.06 -11.99
C GLN A 37 13.13 -6.84 -12.85
N GLU A 38 12.51 -7.88 -12.30
CA GLU A 38 11.49 -8.67 -12.99
C GLU A 38 10.23 -7.86 -13.29
N VAL A 39 9.71 -7.13 -12.29
CA VAL A 39 8.55 -6.26 -12.46
C VAL A 39 8.84 -5.17 -13.49
N TYR A 40 10.02 -4.56 -13.44
CA TYR A 40 10.41 -3.54 -14.41
C TYR A 40 10.52 -4.10 -15.83
N ASN A 41 11.13 -5.28 -16.00
CA ASN A 41 11.22 -5.94 -17.31
C ASN A 41 9.83 -6.30 -17.86
N SER A 42 8.94 -6.83 -17.01
CA SER A 42 7.57 -7.15 -17.38
C SER A 42 6.81 -5.90 -17.85
N TRP A 43 6.93 -4.80 -17.10
CA TRP A 43 6.32 -3.53 -17.49
C TRP A 43 6.88 -2.97 -18.79
N ARG A 44 8.21 -2.94 -18.97
CA ARG A 44 8.83 -2.49 -20.23
C ARG A 44 8.38 -3.31 -21.43
N SER A 45 8.29 -4.63 -21.27
CA SER A 45 7.79 -5.52 -22.31
C SER A 45 6.34 -5.18 -22.72
N ARG A 46 5.45 -4.88 -21.76
CA ARG A 46 4.07 -4.48 -22.03
C ARG A 46 3.95 -3.18 -22.84
N ILE A 47 4.91 -2.27 -22.69
CA ILE A 47 4.96 -1.01 -23.47
C ILE A 47 5.86 -1.09 -24.71
N GLY A 48 6.28 -2.31 -25.11
CA GLY A 48 7.10 -2.53 -26.31
C GLY A 48 8.56 -2.07 -26.19
N GLN A 49 9.06 -1.89 -24.96
CA GLN A 49 10.43 -1.47 -24.68
C GLN A 49 11.33 -2.67 -24.31
N PRO A 50 12.63 -2.65 -24.66
CA PRO A 50 13.55 -3.70 -24.26
C PRO A 50 13.78 -3.67 -22.73
N PRO A 51 14.24 -4.77 -22.11
CA PRO A 51 14.70 -4.77 -20.72
C PRO A 51 15.72 -3.67 -20.45
N HIS A 52 15.68 -3.08 -19.26
CA HIS A 52 16.62 -2.06 -18.82
C HIS A 52 16.93 -2.26 -17.33
N ASP A 53 18.08 -1.79 -16.88
CA ASP A 53 18.48 -1.97 -15.49
C ASP A 53 17.58 -1.15 -14.54
N VAL A 54 16.95 -1.80 -13.57
CA VAL A 54 16.08 -1.15 -12.58
C VAL A 54 16.83 -0.15 -11.71
N LYS A 55 18.16 -0.27 -11.61
CA LYS A 55 19.02 0.75 -10.98
C LYS A 55 18.88 2.12 -11.63
N HIS A 56 18.56 2.16 -12.92
CA HIS A 56 18.45 3.36 -13.74
C HIS A 56 17.00 3.70 -14.11
N ILE A 57 16.02 3.13 -13.39
CA ILE A 57 14.61 3.42 -13.62
C ILE A 57 14.32 4.92 -13.40
N GLY A 58 13.61 5.53 -14.35
CA GLY A 58 13.22 6.94 -14.26
C GLY A 58 12.00 7.15 -13.37
N ASP A 59 11.86 8.35 -12.78
CA ASP A 59 10.72 8.68 -11.91
C ASP A 59 9.37 8.56 -12.62
N GLU A 60 9.30 8.89 -13.91
CA GLU A 60 8.09 8.73 -14.73
C GLU A 60 7.71 7.26 -14.90
N GLU A 61 8.69 6.37 -15.12
CA GLU A 61 8.46 4.93 -15.25
C GLU A 61 8.01 4.34 -13.90
N VAL A 62 8.64 4.77 -12.80
CA VAL A 62 8.22 4.40 -11.44
C VAL A 62 6.76 4.80 -11.23
N GLN A 63 6.40 6.05 -11.52
CA GLN A 63 5.03 6.52 -11.35
C GLN A 63 4.04 5.73 -12.21
N ALA A 64 4.38 5.43 -13.47
CA ALA A 64 3.54 4.64 -14.36
C ALA A 64 3.35 3.18 -13.87
N ILE A 65 4.41 2.58 -13.30
CA ILE A 65 4.33 1.23 -12.71
C ILE A 65 3.44 1.25 -11.47
N TYR A 66 3.60 2.22 -10.58
CA TYR A 66 2.76 2.32 -9.39
C TYR A 66 1.30 2.64 -9.74
N ASP A 67 1.07 3.46 -10.77
CA ASP A 67 -0.28 3.73 -11.27
C ASP A 67 -0.97 2.44 -11.73
N GLY A 68 -0.30 1.72 -12.65
CA GLY A 68 -0.83 0.52 -13.29
C GLY A 68 -0.90 -0.71 -12.38
N ASN A 69 -0.02 -0.84 -11.39
CA ASN A 69 0.00 -2.01 -10.51
C ASN A 69 -0.81 -1.83 -9.23
N TYR A 70 -1.00 -0.60 -8.76
CA TYR A 70 -1.59 -0.35 -7.43
C TYR A 70 -2.66 0.74 -7.44
N TRP A 71 -2.36 1.95 -7.93
CA TRP A 71 -3.26 3.10 -7.82
C TRP A 71 -4.60 2.85 -8.53
N THR A 72 -4.56 2.63 -9.85
CA THR A 72 -5.76 2.41 -10.66
C THR A 72 -6.43 1.07 -10.32
N PRO A 73 -5.71 -0.07 -10.20
CA PRO A 73 -6.34 -1.34 -9.81
C PRO A 73 -7.03 -1.34 -8.45
N ALA A 74 -6.53 -0.58 -7.47
CA ALA A 74 -7.17 -0.43 -6.16
C ALA A 74 -8.29 0.63 -6.13
N GLY A 75 -8.57 1.29 -7.28
CA GLY A 75 -9.60 2.31 -7.44
C GLY A 75 -9.23 3.68 -6.87
N CYS A 76 -7.95 3.95 -6.60
CA CYS A 76 -7.50 5.16 -5.91
C CYS A 76 -7.81 6.44 -6.70
N ASP A 77 -7.79 6.38 -8.03
CA ASP A 77 -8.13 7.46 -8.96
C ASP A 77 -9.61 7.87 -8.93
N LEU A 78 -10.44 7.10 -8.22
CA LEU A 78 -11.86 7.34 -8.06
C LEU A 78 -12.24 7.79 -6.64
N LEU A 79 -11.28 7.86 -5.72
CA LEU A 79 -11.55 8.17 -4.31
C LEU A 79 -11.31 9.65 -3.98
N ARG A 80 -11.97 10.12 -2.91
CA ARG A 80 -11.70 11.45 -2.33
C ARG A 80 -10.30 11.48 -1.72
N ARG A 81 -9.70 12.66 -1.68
CA ARG A 81 -8.40 12.88 -1.02
C ARG A 81 -8.41 12.32 0.40
N LYS A 82 -7.28 11.80 0.86
CA LYS A 82 -7.06 11.09 2.13
C LYS A 82 -7.48 9.62 2.07
N LEU A 83 -8.65 9.32 1.51
CA LEU A 83 -9.07 7.93 1.29
C LEU A 83 -8.29 7.30 0.13
N ASP A 84 -8.00 8.07 -0.92
CA ASP A 84 -7.09 7.68 -2.00
C ASP A 84 -5.69 7.31 -1.49
N LEU A 85 -5.11 8.12 -0.60
CA LEU A 85 -3.81 7.86 0.01
C LEU A 85 -3.85 6.63 0.92
N ALA A 86 -4.86 6.51 1.79
CA ALA A 86 -5.00 5.34 2.66
C ALA A 86 -5.15 4.05 1.86
N GLN A 87 -5.94 4.09 0.78
CA GLN A 87 -6.13 2.98 -0.12
C GLN A 87 -4.84 2.62 -0.86
N PHE A 88 -4.13 3.61 -1.40
CA PHE A 88 -2.92 3.39 -2.17
C PHE A 88 -1.77 2.84 -1.32
N ASP A 89 -1.52 3.44 -0.14
CA ASP A 89 -0.46 2.95 0.77
C ASP A 89 -0.74 1.51 1.22
N THR A 90 -2.00 1.18 1.47
CA THR A 90 -2.41 -0.18 1.84
C THR A 90 -2.28 -1.14 0.66
N ALA A 91 -2.63 -0.72 -0.56
CA ALA A 91 -2.47 -1.54 -1.75
C ALA A 91 -1.00 -1.86 -2.05
N VAL A 92 -0.09 -0.89 -1.85
CA VAL A 92 1.35 -1.12 -2.00
C VAL A 92 1.88 -2.04 -0.90
N ASN A 93 1.42 -1.88 0.35
CA ASN A 93 1.93 -2.67 1.46
C ASN A 93 1.34 -4.09 1.58
N MET A 94 0.09 -4.27 1.19
CA MET A 94 -0.70 -5.47 1.45
C MET A 94 -1.38 -6.06 0.21
N GLY A 95 -1.12 -5.54 -0.98
CA GLY A 95 -1.78 -5.96 -2.21
C GLY A 95 -3.14 -5.29 -2.43
N THR A 96 -3.52 -5.19 -3.71
CA THR A 96 -4.74 -4.49 -4.16
C THR A 96 -6.02 -5.16 -3.67
N ASP A 97 -6.12 -6.50 -3.77
CA ASP A 97 -7.31 -7.25 -3.33
C ASP A 97 -7.57 -7.02 -1.83
N ARG A 98 -6.55 -7.17 -0.97
CA ARG A 98 -6.70 -6.93 0.47
C ARG A 98 -7.09 -5.49 0.76
N ALA A 99 -6.46 -4.51 0.11
CA ALA A 99 -6.82 -3.10 0.27
C ALA A 99 -8.27 -2.82 -0.12
N ILE A 100 -8.76 -3.38 -1.23
CA ILE A 100 -10.17 -3.23 -1.65
C ILE A 100 -11.12 -3.87 -0.63
N ARG A 101 -10.80 -5.04 -0.08
CA ARG A 101 -11.64 -5.68 0.94
C ARG A 101 -11.69 -4.89 2.24
N ILE A 102 -10.56 -4.32 2.67
CA ILE A 102 -10.51 -3.38 3.82
C ILE A 102 -11.38 -2.15 3.55
N LEU A 103 -11.31 -1.58 2.34
CA LEU A 103 -12.14 -0.46 1.93
C LEU A 103 -13.63 -0.82 1.98
N GLN A 104 -14.00 -1.97 1.42
CA GLN A 104 -15.38 -2.46 1.38
C GLN A 104 -15.96 -2.65 2.78
N GLU A 105 -15.18 -3.22 3.70
CA GLU A 105 -15.55 -3.29 5.12
C GLU A 105 -15.76 -1.89 5.71
N ALA A 106 -14.80 -0.98 5.51
CA ALA A 106 -14.82 0.35 6.10
C ALA A 106 -16.00 1.22 5.64
N VAL A 107 -16.53 0.97 4.44
CA VAL A 107 -17.67 1.68 3.85
C VAL A 107 -18.98 0.89 3.91
N GLY A 108 -18.98 -0.31 4.51
CA GLY A 108 -20.17 -1.16 4.62
C GLY A 108 -20.67 -1.72 3.29
N ALA A 109 -19.78 -1.88 2.30
CA ALA A 109 -20.08 -2.54 1.04
C ALA A 109 -19.91 -4.06 1.14
N ARG A 110 -20.39 -4.79 0.12
CA ARG A 110 -20.09 -6.22 -0.01
C ARG A 110 -18.57 -6.42 -0.14
N ILE A 111 -18.03 -7.34 0.65
CA ILE A 111 -16.60 -7.67 0.66
C ILE A 111 -16.31 -8.77 -0.37
N ASP A 112 -16.02 -8.37 -1.60
CA ASP A 112 -15.68 -9.29 -2.70
C ASP A 112 -14.29 -9.07 -3.29
N GLY A 113 -13.58 -8.01 -2.88
CA GLY A 113 -12.24 -7.67 -3.35
C GLY A 113 -12.21 -6.98 -4.72
N GLN A 114 -13.38 -6.66 -5.28
CA GLN A 114 -13.47 -5.99 -6.57
C GLN A 114 -13.93 -4.54 -6.40
N PHE A 115 -13.14 -3.60 -6.91
CA PHE A 115 -13.55 -2.20 -6.94
C PHE A 115 -14.56 -1.98 -8.07
N GLY A 116 -15.84 -2.19 -7.77
CA GLY A 116 -16.95 -1.98 -8.70
C GLY A 116 -17.81 -0.74 -8.41
N PRO A 117 -18.86 -0.49 -9.23
CA PRO A 117 -19.77 0.65 -9.04
C PRO A 117 -20.42 0.70 -7.65
N ALA A 118 -20.70 -0.46 -7.05
CA ALA A 118 -21.27 -0.54 -5.70
C ALA A 118 -20.28 -0.02 -4.64
N THR A 119 -19.02 -0.45 -4.69
CA THR A 119 -17.96 0.03 -3.79
C THR A 119 -17.74 1.53 -3.96
N LYS A 120 -17.68 2.01 -5.21
CA LYS A 120 -17.57 3.44 -5.51
C LYS A 120 -18.72 4.25 -4.91
N THR A 121 -19.96 3.78 -5.08
CA THR A 121 -21.15 4.44 -4.54
C THR A 121 -21.10 4.52 -3.02
N ALA A 122 -20.69 3.45 -2.34
CA ALA A 122 -20.52 3.44 -0.89
C ALA A 122 -19.42 4.43 -0.43
N CYS A 123 -18.29 4.50 -1.15
CA CYS A 123 -17.22 5.46 -0.86
C CYS A 123 -17.65 6.92 -1.03
N ASP A 124 -18.52 7.20 -2.01
CA ASP A 124 -19.05 8.55 -2.24
C ASP A 124 -20.04 8.97 -1.16
N ALA A 125 -20.83 8.03 -0.64
CA ALA A 125 -21.84 8.27 0.38
C ALA A 125 -21.31 8.23 1.83
N CYS A 126 -20.08 7.73 2.05
CA CYS A 126 -19.59 7.49 3.41
C CYS A 126 -19.24 8.78 4.18
N ASP A 127 -19.32 8.69 5.51
CA ASP A 127 -18.67 9.64 6.40
C ASP A 127 -17.15 9.42 6.34
N LEU A 128 -16.43 10.38 5.74
CA LEU A 128 -15.01 10.22 5.47
C LEU A 128 -14.19 10.03 6.76
N GLY A 129 -14.53 10.74 7.84
CA GLY A 129 -13.79 10.66 9.10
C GLY A 129 -13.93 9.28 9.73
N MET A 130 -15.17 8.80 9.87
CA MET A 130 -15.47 7.48 10.43
C MET A 130 -14.93 6.36 9.55
N THR A 131 -15.01 6.47 8.22
CA THR A 131 -14.43 5.50 7.30
C THR A 131 -12.92 5.42 7.46
N LEU A 132 -12.18 6.53 7.56
CA LEU A 132 -10.72 6.50 7.74
C LEU A 132 -10.32 5.89 9.09
N VAL A 133 -11.07 6.18 10.16
CA VAL A 133 -10.87 5.53 11.46
C VAL A 133 -11.05 4.03 11.32
N HIS A 134 -12.19 3.57 10.79
CA HIS A 134 -12.48 2.15 10.65
C HIS A 134 -11.46 1.44 9.75
N TYR A 135 -11.15 2.02 8.59
CA TYR A 135 -10.15 1.50 7.65
C TYR A 135 -8.81 1.25 8.34
N THR A 136 -8.30 2.23 9.10
CA THR A 136 -7.00 2.09 9.76
C THR A 136 -7.06 1.18 10.99
N GLN A 137 -8.22 0.98 11.62
CA GLN A 137 -8.41 -0.02 12.67
C GLN A 137 -8.37 -1.45 12.11
N VAL A 138 -9.05 -1.69 11.00
CA VAL A 138 -9.00 -2.98 10.29
C VAL A 138 -7.55 -3.32 9.91
N ARG A 139 -6.82 -2.36 9.33
CA ARG A 139 -5.40 -2.54 8.98
C ARG A 139 -4.51 -2.83 10.19
N GLU A 140 -4.74 -2.16 11.32
CA GLU A 140 -4.03 -2.44 12.58
C GLU A 140 -4.31 -3.86 13.10
N GLY A 141 -5.57 -4.30 13.08
CA GLY A 141 -5.96 -5.66 13.49
C GLY A 141 -5.25 -6.73 12.66
N LEU A 142 -5.16 -6.52 11.34
CA LEU A 142 -4.42 -7.40 10.44
C LEU A 142 -2.92 -7.45 10.76
N TYR A 143 -2.26 -6.32 11.02
CA TYR A 143 -0.85 -6.33 11.43
C TYR A 143 -0.63 -7.12 12.73
N LYS A 144 -1.48 -6.91 13.74
CA LYS A 144 -1.41 -7.64 15.01
C LYS A 144 -1.58 -9.15 14.77
N ARG A 145 -2.49 -9.55 13.89
CA ARG A 145 -2.67 -10.95 13.50
C ARG A 145 -1.44 -11.52 12.79
N PHE A 146 -0.92 -10.84 11.77
CA PHE A 146 0.25 -11.32 11.03
C PHE A 146 1.48 -11.47 11.93
N ALA A 147 1.65 -10.58 12.89
CA ALA A 147 2.73 -10.63 13.87
C ALA A 147 2.69 -11.88 14.79
N GLN A 148 1.54 -12.57 14.89
CA GLN A 148 1.43 -13.82 15.66
C GLN A 148 2.02 -15.03 14.92
N ALA A 149 2.21 -14.94 13.60
CA ALA A 149 2.82 -16.03 12.85
C ALA A 149 4.33 -16.18 13.20
N PRO A 150 4.89 -17.41 13.14
CA PRO A 150 6.27 -17.66 13.50
C PRO A 150 7.26 -16.72 12.81
N GLY A 151 8.08 -16.01 13.60
CA GLY A 151 9.11 -15.10 13.11
C GLY A 151 8.61 -13.75 12.59
N GLN A 152 7.31 -13.45 12.64
CA GLN A 152 6.73 -12.20 12.11
C GLN A 152 6.65 -11.06 13.14
N SER A 153 6.71 -11.36 14.44
CA SER A 153 6.58 -10.36 15.51
C SER A 153 7.56 -9.19 15.42
N LYS A 154 8.77 -9.44 14.88
CA LYS A 154 9.81 -8.43 14.63
C LYS A 154 9.41 -7.33 13.63
N PHE A 155 8.40 -7.56 12.79
CA PHE A 155 7.94 -6.57 11.80
C PHE A 155 6.86 -5.63 12.34
N LEU A 156 6.20 -6.00 13.44
CA LEU A 156 5.03 -5.29 13.95
C LEU A 156 5.32 -3.82 14.26
N ARG A 157 6.48 -3.52 14.85
CA ARG A 157 6.86 -2.15 15.20
C ARG A 157 6.92 -1.26 13.95
N GLY A 158 7.60 -1.71 12.90
CA GLY A 158 7.67 -0.98 11.63
C GLY A 158 6.30 -0.82 10.95
N TRP A 159 5.47 -1.87 10.95
CA TRP A 159 4.11 -1.79 10.41
C TRP A 159 3.24 -0.75 11.15
N MET A 160 3.31 -0.73 12.48
CA MET A 160 2.59 0.25 13.29
C MET A 160 3.11 1.67 13.08
N ASN A 161 4.42 1.85 12.92
CA ASN A 161 5.02 3.15 12.60
C ASN A 161 4.52 3.69 11.25
N ARG A 162 4.51 2.85 10.19
CA ARG A 162 3.94 3.22 8.89
C ARG A 162 2.47 3.60 8.98
N LEU A 163 1.69 2.82 9.72
CA LEU A 163 0.27 3.09 9.91
C LEU A 163 0.01 4.40 10.67
N ASN A 164 0.79 4.69 11.70
CA ASN A 164 0.66 5.93 12.46
C ASN A 164 1.04 7.15 11.62
N ASP A 165 2.03 7.03 10.74
CA ASP A 165 2.39 8.11 9.81
C ASP A 165 1.27 8.37 8.82
N LEU A 166 0.67 7.29 8.30
CA LEU A 166 -0.50 7.39 7.43
C LEU A 166 -1.66 8.08 8.14
N ARG A 167 -1.98 7.67 9.37
CA ARG A 167 -3.05 8.28 10.20
C ARG A 167 -2.83 9.78 10.38
N ARG A 168 -1.59 10.21 10.60
CA ARG A 168 -1.21 11.63 10.67
C ARG A 168 -1.43 12.33 9.33
N GLU A 169 -0.93 11.77 8.23
CA GLU A 169 -1.02 12.38 6.89
C GLU A 169 -2.48 12.54 6.43
N ILE A 170 -3.35 11.58 6.75
CA ILE A 170 -4.80 11.66 6.46
C ILE A 170 -5.58 12.49 7.50
N GLY A 171 -4.92 12.97 8.56
CA GLY A 171 -5.46 13.90 9.55
C GLY A 171 -6.39 13.28 10.60
N LEU A 172 -6.11 12.06 11.04
CA LEU A 172 -6.77 11.47 12.21
C LEU A 172 -6.10 11.97 13.51
N PRO A 173 -6.86 12.41 14.53
CA PRO A 173 -6.31 12.97 15.77
C PRO A 173 -5.71 11.90 16.70
N GLY A 174 -4.82 12.32 17.62
CA GLY A 174 -4.39 11.50 18.76
C GLY A 174 -3.09 10.72 18.61
N LEU A 175 -2.25 11.03 17.62
CA LEU A 175 -0.97 10.35 17.38
C LEU A 175 0.14 11.38 17.28
N GLU A 176 0.81 11.66 18.41
CA GLU A 176 1.90 12.63 18.50
C GLU A 176 3.22 12.07 17.93
N SER A 177 3.97 12.99 17.30
CA SER A 177 5.30 12.92 16.70
C SER A 177 5.91 11.54 16.40
N ILE A 178 5.92 11.19 15.12
CA ILE A 178 6.94 10.27 14.57
C ILE A 178 8.22 11.09 14.36
N PRO A 179 9.41 10.56 14.70
CA PRO A 179 10.71 11.23 14.47
C PRO A 179 10.88 11.70 13.01
N GLU A 180 11.88 12.57 12.78
CA GLU A 180 12.22 13.11 11.45
C GLU A 180 12.72 11.99 10.51
N GLY A 181 11.79 11.25 9.92
CA GLY A 181 12.07 10.16 8.97
C GLY A 181 11.30 8.88 9.27
N PRO A 182 11.31 7.90 8.34
CA PRO A 182 10.67 6.61 8.54
C PRO A 182 11.40 5.83 9.65
N ASP A 183 10.68 5.42 10.70
CA ASP A 183 11.16 4.47 11.71
C ASP A 183 10.70 3.06 11.33
N PHE A 184 11.62 2.24 10.83
CA PHE A 184 11.36 0.87 10.40
C PHE A 184 11.24 -0.15 11.54
N GLY A 185 11.38 0.31 12.80
CA GLY A 185 11.27 -0.55 13.96
C GLY A 185 12.51 -1.41 14.16
N ASP A 186 12.35 -2.73 14.31
CA ASP A 186 13.47 -3.65 14.59
C ASP A 186 14.20 -4.13 13.32
N MET A 187 13.73 -3.69 12.15
CA MET A 187 14.24 -4.10 10.84
C MET A 187 14.76 -2.88 10.08
N PRO A 188 15.68 -3.05 9.11
CA PRO A 188 16.17 -1.96 8.29
C PRO A 188 15.19 -1.53 7.17
N TYR A 189 14.02 -2.17 7.07
CA TYR A 189 12.98 -1.92 6.06
C TYR A 189 11.58 -2.28 6.59
N ILE A 190 10.52 -1.83 5.91
CA ILE A 190 9.15 -2.32 6.14
C ILE A 190 8.87 -3.53 5.26
N ALA A 191 8.62 -4.68 5.87
CA ALA A 191 8.19 -5.87 5.14
C ALA A 191 6.82 -5.65 4.48
N ARG A 192 6.68 -6.02 3.20
CA ARG A 192 5.37 -6.15 2.57
C ARG A 192 4.62 -7.34 3.15
N VAL A 193 3.32 -7.19 3.35
CA VAL A 193 2.44 -8.31 3.70
C VAL A 193 2.18 -9.10 2.41
N PRO A 194 2.39 -10.42 2.40
CA PRO A 194 2.11 -11.25 1.22
C PRO A 194 0.68 -11.04 0.70
N ASP A 195 0.52 -11.02 -0.62
CA ASP A 195 -0.79 -10.91 -1.27
C ASP A 195 -1.72 -12.06 -0.83
N LEU A 196 -3.02 -11.80 -0.89
CA LEU A 196 -4.03 -12.84 -0.67
C LEU A 196 -3.98 -13.84 -1.83
N PRO A 197 -3.89 -15.16 -1.56
CA PRO A 197 -4.09 -16.17 -2.60
C PRO A 197 -5.47 -16.01 -3.25
N GLU A 198 -5.56 -16.31 -4.54
CA GLU A 198 -6.81 -16.24 -5.29
C GLU A 198 -7.91 -17.08 -4.59
N GLY A 199 -9.06 -16.46 -4.33
CA GLY A 199 -10.20 -17.10 -3.69
C GLY A 199 -10.11 -17.27 -2.17
N ALA A 200 -9.02 -16.81 -1.52
CA ALA A 200 -8.94 -16.81 -0.06
C ALA A 200 -9.98 -15.84 0.55
N PRO A 201 -10.69 -16.23 1.64
CA PRO A 201 -11.51 -15.29 2.37
C PRO A 201 -10.62 -14.21 3.01
N LEU A 202 -11.15 -13.00 3.21
CA LEU A 202 -10.43 -12.01 4.01
C LEU A 202 -10.21 -12.60 5.40
N GLU A 203 -8.99 -12.55 5.91
CA GLU A 203 -8.73 -12.98 7.27
C GLU A 203 -9.59 -12.14 8.20
N ARG A 204 -10.28 -12.75 9.17
CA ARG A 204 -11.00 -11.97 10.19
C ARG A 204 -10.01 -11.01 10.88
N TRP A 205 -10.42 -9.89 11.45
CA TRP A 205 -9.51 -8.92 12.09
C TRP A 205 -9.98 -8.59 13.52
N ASP A 206 -10.70 -9.55 14.13
CA ASP A 206 -11.17 -9.56 15.52
C ASP A 206 -10.03 -9.48 16.55
#